data_AF-A0A7W3PI89-F1
#
_entry.id   AF-A0A7W3PI89-F1
#
_cell.length_a   1.000
_cell.length_b   1.000
_cell.length_c   1.000
_cell.angle_alpha   90.00
_cell.angle_beta   90.00
_cell.angle_gamma   90.00
#
_symmetry.space_group_name_H-M   'P 1'
#
loop_
_entity.id
_entity.type
_entity.pdbx_description
1 polymer ?
#
loop_
_entity_poly.entity_id
_entity_poly.type
_entity_poly.pdbx_seq_one_letter_code
_entity_poly.pdbx_strand_id
1 'polypeptide(L)'
;MSSKFDFESLTLGEVAFLEKTTGLSLGSIGDDDAPKGDLLMALVVIVKRRTGSPEYTTVDAAQLTLTAANAIIGLGDDEDPEVKN
;
A
#
# COMPACT_ATOMS: atom_id res chain seq x y z
N MET A 1 11.25 13.68 -4.73
CA MET A 1 10.06 13.14 -5.41
C MET A 1 9.40 12.17 -4.45
N SER A 2 8.58 12.67 -3.51
CA SER A 2 7.77 11.83 -2.64
C SER A 2 6.78 11.09 -3.52
N SER A 3 7.04 9.81 -3.80
CA SER A 3 6.11 8.98 -4.58
C SER A 3 5.09 8.41 -3.62
N LYS A 4 4.19 9.27 -3.15
CA LYS A 4 2.97 8.83 -2.48
C LYS A 4 2.23 7.88 -3.42
N PHE A 5 1.79 6.73 -2.92
CA PHE A 5 1.10 5.73 -3.74
C PHE A 5 -0.11 6.36 -4.46
N ASP A 6 -0.20 6.17 -5.78
CA ASP A 6 -1.26 6.73 -6.61
C ASP A 6 -2.46 5.78 -6.69
N PHE A 7 -3.47 6.07 -5.86
CA PHE A 7 -4.73 5.33 -5.80
C PHE A 7 -5.64 5.59 -7.01
N GLU A 8 -5.48 6.70 -7.74
CA GLU A 8 -6.29 7.00 -8.93
C GLU A 8 -5.85 6.15 -10.13
N SER A 9 -4.60 5.68 -10.14
CA SER A 9 -4.07 4.76 -11.15
C SER A 9 -4.59 3.32 -11.01
N LEU A 10 -5.38 3.00 -9.98
CA LEU A 10 -5.89 1.66 -9.75
C LEU A 10 -6.92 1.28 -10.81
N THR A 11 -6.75 0.10 -11.40
CA THR A 11 -7.78 -0.50 -12.25
C THR A 11 -8.94 -0.98 -11.38
N LEU A 12 -10.14 -1.11 -11.97
CA LEU A 12 -11.32 -1.61 -11.24
C LEU A 12 -11.10 -2.98 -10.59
N GLY A 13 -10.29 -3.85 -11.21
CA GLY A 13 -9.94 -5.15 -10.63
C GLY A 13 -9.05 -5.02 -9.38
N GLU A 14 -8.15 -4.04 -9.36
CA GLU A 14 -7.28 -3.77 -8.21
C GLU A 14 -8.05 -3.08 -7.09
N VAL A 15 -8.99 -2.18 -7.41
CA VAL A 15 -9.93 -1.62 -6.44
C VAL A 15 -10.73 -2.74 -5.78
N ALA A 16 -11.38 -3.60 -6.57
CA ALA A 16 -12.16 -4.71 -6.04
C ALA A 16 -11.32 -5.69 -5.21
N PHE A 17 -10.07 -5.94 -5.62
CA PHE A 17 -9.14 -6.76 -4.85
C PHE A 17 -8.80 -6.12 -3.49
N LEU A 18 -8.53 -4.81 -3.49
CA LEU A 18 -8.22 -4.06 -2.28
C LEU A 18 -9.43 -4.08 -1.34
N GLU A 19 -10.62 -3.71 -1.81
CA GLU A 19 -11.83 -3.69 -0.97
C GLU A 19 -12.16 -5.06 -0.39
N LYS A 20 -11.98 -6.13 -1.19
CA LYS A 20 -12.16 -7.51 -0.71
C LYS A 20 -11.14 -7.91 0.35
N THR A 21 -9.90 -7.42 0.24
CA THR A 21 -8.81 -7.77 1.15
C THR A 21 -8.91 -7.00 2.46
N THR A 22 -9.25 -5.71 2.41
CA THR A 22 -9.29 -4.84 3.58
C THR A 22 -10.67 -4.78 4.25
N GLY A 23 -11.74 -5.14 3.52
CA GLY A 23 -13.12 -4.90 3.95
C GLY A 23 -13.51 -3.41 3.96
N LEU A 24 -12.64 -2.53 3.43
CA LEU A 24 -12.86 -1.09 3.35
C LEU A 24 -13.22 -0.70 1.93
N SER A 25 -14.09 0.30 1.79
CA SER A 25 -14.31 0.94 0.49
C SER A 25 -13.14 1.84 0.12
N LEU A 26 -12.96 2.14 -1.17
CA LEU A 26 -11.91 3.05 -1.64
C LEU A 26 -11.91 4.42 -0.91
N GLY A 27 -13.09 4.94 -0.57
CA GLY A 27 -13.24 6.23 0.13
C GLY A 27 -12.75 6.22 1.59
N SER A 28 -12.74 5.05 2.24
CA SER A 28 -12.36 4.86 3.65
C SER A 28 -10.88 4.48 3.85
N ILE A 29 -10.11 4.30 2.76
CA ILE A 29 -8.69 3.91 2.83
C ILE A 29 -7.80 5.04 3.35
N GLY A 30 -8.25 6.29 3.24
CA GLY A 30 -7.54 7.47 3.71
C GLY A 30 -7.77 7.80 5.19
N ASP A 31 -8.61 7.03 5.89
CA ASP A 31 -8.93 7.28 7.30
C ASP A 31 -7.76 6.83 8.20
N ASP A 32 -7.37 7.67 9.16
CA ASP A 32 -6.24 7.38 10.07
C ASP A 32 -6.47 6.13 10.94
N ASP A 33 -7.75 5.80 11.18
CA ASP A 33 -8.21 4.63 11.95
C ASP A 33 -8.29 3.34 11.10
N ALA A 34 -8.04 3.41 9.79
CA ALA A 34 -8.12 2.24 8.91
C ALA A 34 -7.05 1.19 9.26
N PRO A 35 -7.38 -0.12 9.23
CA PRO A 35 -6.41 -1.21 9.38
C PRO A 35 -5.24 -1.12 8.37
N LYS A 36 -4.08 -0.66 8.85
CA LYS A 36 -2.92 -0.41 7.98
C LYS A 36 -2.28 -1.69 7.45
N GLY A 37 -2.32 -2.79 8.19
CA GLY A 37 -1.69 -4.06 7.79
C GLY A 37 -2.27 -4.65 6.50
N ASP A 38 -3.59 -4.88 6.45
CA ASP A 38 -4.26 -5.48 5.29
C ASP A 38 -4.19 -4.58 4.06
N LEU A 39 -4.28 -3.26 4.27
CA LEU A 39 -4.11 -2.28 3.22
C LEU A 39 -2.69 -2.36 2.62
N LEU A 40 -1.65 -2.32 3.46
CA LEU A 40 -0.26 -2.40 3.01
C LEU A 40 0.01 -3.71 2.25
N MET A 41 -0.52 -4.84 2.73
CA MET A 41 -0.40 -6.12 2.03
C MET A 41 -1.04 -6.07 0.64
N ALA A 42 -2.27 -5.56 0.54
CA ALA A 42 -2.97 -5.44 -0.74
C ALA A 42 -2.21 -4.54 -1.73
N LEU A 43 -1.72 -3.39 -1.26
CA LEU A 43 -0.94 -2.45 -2.07
C LEU A 43 0.37 -3.06 -2.57
N VAL A 44 1.11 -3.76 -1.71
CA VAL A 44 2.35 -4.45 -2.12
C VAL A 44 2.05 -5.48 -3.20
N VAL A 45 0.98 -6.28 -3.06
CA VAL A 45 0.60 -7.27 -4.06
C VAL A 45 0.35 -6.61 -5.42
N ILE A 46 -0.40 -5.50 -5.44
CA ILE A 46 -0.67 -4.74 -6.65
C ILE A 46 0.63 -4.26 -7.30
N VAL A 47 1.52 -3.62 -6.53
CA VAL A 47 2.82 -3.13 -7.02
C VAL A 47 3.67 -4.27 -7.58
N LYS A 48 3.79 -5.39 -6.86
CA LYS A 48 4.59 -6.54 -7.30
C LYS A 48 4.04 -7.17 -8.57
N ARG A 49 2.72 -7.30 -8.70
CA ARG A 49 2.09 -7.79 -9.92
C ARG A 49 2.35 -6.88 -11.12
N ARG A 50 2.23 -5.57 -10.94
CA ARG A 50 2.54 -4.57 -11.98
C ARG A 50 4.00 -4.58 -12.41
N THR A 51 4.92 -4.86 -11.48
CA THR A 51 6.38 -4.79 -11.71
C THR A 51 7.02 -6.11 -12.16
N GLY A 52 6.21 -7.11 -12.53
CA GLY A 52 6.69 -8.35 -13.15
C GLY A 52 6.60 -9.61 -12.27
N SER A 53 5.84 -9.57 -11.18
CA SER A 53 5.53 -10.74 -10.34
C SER A 53 4.02 -11.02 -10.31
N PRO A 54 3.40 -11.47 -11.42
CA PRO A 54 1.94 -11.62 -11.54
C PRO A 54 1.33 -12.61 -10.54
N GLU A 55 2.11 -13.61 -10.12
CA GLU A 55 1.69 -14.64 -9.16
C GLU A 55 1.86 -14.21 -7.70
N TYR A 56 2.36 -13.00 -7.42
CA TYR A 56 2.61 -12.55 -6.05
C TYR A 56 1.31 -12.56 -5.21
N THR A 57 1.37 -13.08 -3.99
CA THR A 57 0.19 -13.30 -3.15
C THR A 57 0.18 -12.46 -1.88
N THR A 58 -0.97 -12.38 -1.21
CA THR A 58 -1.09 -11.74 0.11
C THR A 58 -0.29 -12.49 1.18
N VAL A 59 -0.13 -13.82 1.03
CA VAL A 59 0.70 -14.63 1.94
C VAL A 59 2.17 -14.24 1.82
N ASP A 60 2.64 -13.96 0.61
CA ASP A 60 4.01 -13.46 0.38
C ASP A 60 4.19 -12.05 0.97
N ALA A 61 3.19 -11.18 0.78
CA ALA A 61 3.20 -9.83 1.34
C ALA A 61 3.21 -9.83 2.88
N ALA A 62 2.52 -10.77 3.52
CA ALA A 62 2.46 -10.90 4.97
C ALA A 62 3.82 -11.22 5.63
N GLN A 63 4.80 -11.68 4.86
CA GLN A 63 6.17 -11.92 5.35
C GLN A 63 7.02 -10.65 5.41
N LEU A 64 6.54 -9.54 4.83
CA LEU A 64 7.28 -8.29 4.82
C LEU A 64 7.12 -7.54 6.14
N THR A 65 8.19 -6.87 6.55
CA THR A 65 8.11 -5.88 7.62
C THR A 65 7.39 -4.63 7.11
N LEU A 66 6.80 -3.84 8.02
CA LEU A 66 6.20 -2.55 7.67
C LEU A 66 7.16 -1.65 6.90
N THR A 67 8.44 -1.59 7.30
CA THR A 67 9.47 -0.83 6.60
C THR A 67 9.67 -1.30 5.15
N ALA A 68 9.74 -2.63 4.93
CA ALA A 68 9.89 -3.18 3.59
C ALA A 68 8.64 -2.93 2.73
N ALA A 69 7.45 -3.06 3.31
CA ALA A 69 6.20 -2.76 2.63
C ALA A 69 6.14 -1.28 2.22
N ASN A 70 6.42 -0.35 3.14
CA ASN A 70 6.46 1.10 2.90
C ASN A 70 7.47 1.48 1.82
N ALA A 71 8.65 0.85 1.79
CA ALA A 71 9.65 1.08 0.75
C ALA A 71 9.18 0.63 -0.64
N ILE A 72 8.39 -0.45 -0.72
CA ILE A 72 7.85 -0.95 -2.00
C ILE A 72 6.76 -0.03 -2.55
N ILE A 73 5.87 0.45 -1.68
CA ILE A 73 4.72 1.28 -2.07
C ILE A 73 5.02 2.77 -2.09
N GLY A 74 6.22 3.18 -1.65
CA GLY A 74 6.62 4.59 -1.58
C GLY A 74 6.01 5.39 -0.43
N LEU A 75 5.50 4.70 0.61
CA LEU A 75 5.00 5.32 1.86
C LEU A 75 6.07 5.39 2.97
N GLY A 76 7.35 5.25 2.64
CA GLY A 76 8.45 5.43 3.59
C GLY A 76 8.59 6.90 3.99
N ASP A 77 8.69 7.14 5.31
CA ASP A 77 8.65 8.45 5.97
C ASP A 77 9.40 9.55 5.21
N ASP A 78 8.68 10.66 5.00
CA ASP A 78 9.29 11.97 5.08
C ASP A 78 9.99 12.05 6.45
N GLU A 79 11.32 11.99 6.49
CA GLU A 79 12.02 12.74 7.53
C GLU A 79 11.59 14.20 7.35
N ASP A 80 10.63 14.66 8.15
CA ASP A 80 10.36 16.08 8.32
C ASP A 80 11.59 16.70 9.00
N PRO A 81 12.40 17.54 8.34
CA PRO A 81 13.44 18.28 9.03
C PRO A 81 12.83 19.49 9.76
N GLU A 82 11.87 19.29 10.65
CA GLU A 82 11.59 20.26 11.72
C GLU A 82 12.46 19.94 12.95
N VAL A 83 13.75 20.26 12.85
CA VAL A 83 14.49 20.71 14.03
C VAL A 83 14.78 22.19 13.84
N LYS A 84 13.79 23.00 14.23
CA LYS A 84 14.06 24.37 14.69
C LYS A 84 15.05 24.26 15.85
N ASN A 85 16.24 24.83 15.68
CA ASN A 85 16.97 25.59 16.70
C ASN A 85 18.01 26.47 16.02
#